data_AF-A0A1Q8SNM1-F1
#
_entry.id   AF-A0A1Q8SNM1-F1
#
_cell.length_a   1.000
_cell.length_b   1.000
_cell.length_c   1.000
_cell.angle_alpha   90.00
_cell.angle_beta   90.00
_cell.angle_gamma   90.00
#
_symmetry.space_group_name_H-M   'P 1'
#
loop_
_entity.id
_entity.type
_entity.pdbx_description
1 polymer ?
#
loop_
_entity_poly.entity_id
_entity_poly.type
_entity_poly.pdbx_seq_one_letter_code
_entity_poly.pdbx_strand_id
1 'polypeptide(L)'
;MGLAIAGVILNVLLAIAVVLNVVEDLSGTASTVFLTLTAASLAATIVGFFIALNQRDKRLGPILMIVGSIIFVPGGLVAMFGAKRLMNQSKQDQRAQEKFSD
;
A
#
# COMPACT_ATOMS: atom_id res chain seq x y z
N MET A 1 0.65 7.84 -14.65
CA MET A 1 -0.61 7.16 -14.26
C MET A 1 -0.42 5.70 -13.89
N GLY A 2 0.48 4.94 -14.54
CA GLY A 2 0.73 3.53 -14.18
C GLY A 2 0.98 3.26 -12.70
N LEU A 3 1.75 4.13 -12.01
CA LEU A 3 1.98 4.04 -10.57
C LEU A 3 0.71 4.23 -9.72
N ALA A 4 -0.21 5.11 -10.14
CA ALA A 4 -1.47 5.32 -9.44
C ALA A 4 -2.39 4.10 -9.60
N ILE A 5 -2.44 3.52 -10.80
CA ILE A 5 -3.20 2.29 -11.08
C ILE A 5 -2.65 1.12 -10.27
N ALA A 6 -1.32 0.94 -10.27
CA ALA A 6 -0.66 -0.08 -9.45
C ALA A 6 -0.95 0.12 -7.96
N GLY A 7 -0.95 1.37 -7.48
CA GLY A 7 -1.33 1.71 -6.11
C GLY A 7 -2.76 1.30 -5.78
N VAL A 8 -3.73 1.60 -6.65
CA VAL A 8 -5.14 1.19 -6.45
C VAL A 8 -5.28 -0.33 -6.45
N ILE A 9 -4.64 -1.03 -7.38
CA ILE A 9 -4.66 -2.51 -7.44
C ILE A 9 -4.09 -3.09 -6.14
N LEU A 10 -2.95 -2.57 -5.68
CA LEU A 10 -2.32 -3.03 -4.43
C LEU A 10 -3.23 -2.76 -3.22
N ASN A 11 -3.92 -1.62 -3.19
CA ASN A 11 -4.85 -1.27 -2.12
C ASN A 11 -6.06 -2.22 -2.09
N VAL A 12 -6.58 -2.62 -3.26
CA VAL A 12 -7.64 -3.63 -3.38
C VAL A 12 -7.16 -4.99 -2.89
N LEU A 13 -5.96 -5.43 -3.31
CA LEU A 13 -5.39 -6.71 -2.87
C LEU A 13 -5.17 -6.75 -1.36
N LEU A 14 -4.65 -5.66 -0.77
CA LEU A 14 -4.48 -5.55 0.67
C LEU A 14 -5.81 -5.58 1.41
N ALA A 15 -6.84 -4.88 0.91
CA ALA A 15 -8.16 -4.90 1.51
C ALA A 15 -8.76 -6.31 1.51
N ILE A 16 -8.60 -7.07 0.41
CA ILE A 16 -9.04 -8.48 0.35
C ILE A 16 -8.29 -9.32 1.38
N ALA A 17 -6.96 -9.20 1.46
CA ALA A 17 -6.16 -9.93 2.44
C ALA A 17 -6.60 -9.62 3.88
N VAL A 18 -6.83 -8.34 4.21
CA VAL A 18 -7.32 -7.92 5.53
C VAL A 18 -8.68 -8.53 5.83
N VAL A 19 -9.63 -8.49 4.88
CA VAL A 19 -10.96 -9.07 5.08
C VAL A 19 -10.87 -10.57 5.36
N LEU A 20 -10.08 -11.32 4.60
CA LEU A 20 -9.93 -12.77 4.80
C LEU A 20 -9.36 -13.09 6.19
N ASN A 21 -8.31 -12.39 6.63
CA ASN A 21 -7.67 -12.65 7.93
C ASN A 21 -8.52 -12.15 9.11
N VAL A 22 -9.18 -10.98 8.99
CA VAL A 22 -10.00 -10.41 10.07
C VAL A 22 -11.26 -11.23 10.32
N VAL A 23 -11.87 -11.78 9.28
CA VAL A 23 -13.06 -12.65 9.42
C VAL A 23 -12.71 -13.97 10.10
N GLU A 24 -11.47 -14.46 9.94
CA GLU A 24 -11.00 -15.70 10.59
C GLU A 24 -10.60 -15.47 12.06
N ASP A 25 -9.90 -14.37 12.37
CA ASP A 25 -9.25 -14.19 13.68
C ASP A 25 -10.01 -13.29 14.68
N LEU A 26 -10.90 -12.40 14.22
CA LEU A 26 -11.65 -11.49 15.10
C LEU A 26 -13.15 -11.83 15.13
N SER A 27 -13.67 -12.13 16.32
CA SER A 27 -15.12 -12.23 16.54
C SER A 27 -15.70 -10.98 17.22
N GLY A 28 -16.91 -10.57 16.83
CA GLY A 28 -17.68 -9.51 17.49
C GLY A 28 -17.40 -8.10 16.98
N THR A 29 -17.72 -7.08 17.79
CA THR A 29 -17.75 -5.65 17.40
C THR A 29 -16.44 -5.14 16.79
N ALA A 30 -15.30 -5.67 17.23
CA ALA A 30 -13.98 -5.29 16.69
C ALA A 30 -13.84 -5.65 15.20
N SER A 31 -14.29 -6.84 14.79
CA SER A 31 -14.29 -7.26 13.38
C SER A 31 -15.16 -6.33 12.53
N THR A 32 -16.35 -6.00 13.01
CA THR A 32 -17.30 -5.13 12.32
C THR A 32 -16.72 -3.73 12.11
N VAL A 33 -16.12 -3.15 13.16
CA VAL A 33 -15.49 -1.83 13.08
C VAL A 33 -14.32 -1.85 12.10
N PHE A 34 -13.45 -2.86 12.17
CA PHE A 34 -12.27 -2.96 11.30
C PHE A 34 -12.65 -3.17 9.84
N LEU A 35 -13.64 -4.02 9.56
CA LEU A 35 -14.18 -4.24 8.22
C LEU A 35 -14.86 -2.98 7.68
N THR A 36 -15.60 -2.25 8.52
CA THR A 36 -16.27 -1.00 8.13
C THR A 36 -15.23 0.08 7.75
N LEU A 37 -14.17 0.22 8.54
CA LEU A 37 -13.05 1.13 8.24
C LEU A 37 -12.33 0.73 6.95
N THR A 38 -12.04 -0.56 6.78
CA THR A 38 -11.42 -1.12 5.57
C THR A 38 -12.27 -0.82 4.33
N ALA A 39 -13.58 -1.03 4.41
CA ALA A 39 -14.52 -0.75 3.32
C ALA A 39 -14.63 0.74 3.01
N ALA A 40 -14.73 1.61 4.03
CA ALA A 40 -14.79 3.05 3.86
C ALA A 40 -13.50 3.60 3.23
N SER A 41 -12.35 3.08 3.65
CA SER A 41 -11.03 3.42 3.12
C SER A 41 -10.90 3.01 1.65
N LEU A 42 -11.32 1.79 1.31
CA LEU A 42 -11.33 1.31 -0.07
C LEU A 42 -12.27 2.15 -0.96
N ALA A 43 -13.46 2.48 -0.48
CA ALA A 43 -14.41 3.33 -1.18
C ALA A 43 -13.82 4.73 -1.44
N ALA A 44 -13.17 5.33 -0.45
CA ALA A 44 -12.50 6.63 -0.61
C ALA A 44 -11.39 6.57 -1.67
N THR A 45 -10.61 5.50 -1.72
CA THR A 45 -9.57 5.32 -2.75
C THR A 45 -10.16 5.18 -4.14
N ILE A 46 -11.23 4.40 -4.31
CA ILE A 46 -11.89 4.20 -5.61
C ILE A 46 -12.53 5.51 -6.09
N VAL A 47 -13.27 6.21 -5.22
CA VAL A 47 -13.88 7.50 -5.54
C VAL A 47 -12.80 8.54 -5.87
N GLY A 48 -11.71 8.60 -5.09
CA GLY A 48 -10.57 9.46 -5.36
C GLY A 48 -9.93 9.18 -6.72
N PHE A 49 -9.80 7.90 -7.09
CA PHE A 49 -9.26 7.48 -8.37
C PHE A 49 -10.14 7.92 -9.53
N PHE A 50 -11.46 7.71 -9.46
CA PHE A 50 -12.40 8.19 -10.47
C PHE A 50 -12.39 9.71 -10.62
N ILE A 51 -12.33 10.45 -9.49
CA ILE A 51 -12.19 11.92 -9.52
C ILE A 51 -10.87 12.32 -10.18
N ALA A 52 -9.77 11.63 -9.89
CA ALA A 52 -8.46 11.91 -10.49
C ALA A 52 -8.41 11.61 -12.00
N LEU A 53 -9.20 10.64 -12.46
CA LEU A 53 -9.35 10.35 -13.90
C LEU A 53 -10.18 11.43 -14.61
N ASN A 54 -11.28 11.87 -14.01
CA ASN A 54 -12.21 12.82 -14.64
C ASN A 54 -11.80 14.29 -14.47
N GLN A 55 -11.06 14.65 -13.42
CA GLN A 55 -10.69 16.02 -13.07
C GLN A 55 -9.17 16.13 -12.84
N ARG A 56 -8.39 15.95 -13.91
CA ARG A 56 -6.92 15.91 -13.90
C ARG A 56 -6.25 17.11 -13.20
N ASP A 57 -6.87 18.28 -13.25
CA ASP A 57 -6.27 19.52 -12.71
C ASP A 57 -6.59 19.73 -11.22
N LYS A 58 -7.51 18.95 -10.64
CA LYS A 58 -7.91 19.10 -9.24
C LYS A 58 -7.19 18.10 -8.35
N ARG A 59 -6.58 18.63 -7.29
CA ARG A 59 -5.85 17.86 -6.27
C ARG A 59 -6.76 16.97 -5.40
N LEU A 60 -8.08 17.18 -5.46
CA LEU A 60 -9.07 16.45 -4.66
C LEU A 60 -9.03 14.93 -4.87
N GLY A 61 -8.93 14.45 -6.12
CA GLY A 61 -8.87 13.02 -6.42
C GLY A 61 -7.64 12.33 -5.83
N PRO A 62 -6.42 12.85 -6.10
CA PRO A 62 -5.20 12.34 -5.49
C PRO A 62 -5.20 12.37 -3.96
N ILE A 63 -5.74 13.43 -3.35
CA ILE A 63 -5.82 13.54 -1.88
C ILE A 63 -6.74 12.46 -1.30
N LEU A 64 -7.92 12.24 -1.88
CA LEU A 64 -8.83 11.17 -1.45
C LEU A 64 -8.19 9.78 -1.59
N MET A 65 -7.46 9.55 -2.69
CA MET A 65 -6.69 8.32 -2.89
C MET A 65 -5.67 8.09 -1.79
N ILE A 66 -4.93 9.12 -1.37
CA ILE A 66 -3.95 9.02 -0.30
C ILE A 66 -4.66 8.71 1.03
N VAL A 67 -5.70 9.46 1.37
CA VAL A 67 -6.43 9.29 2.63
C VAL A 67 -7.03 7.88 2.75
N GLY A 68 -7.67 7.38 1.68
CA GLY A 68 -8.23 6.03 1.62
C GLY A 68 -7.17 4.90 1.56
N SER A 69 -5.89 5.25 1.44
CA SER A 69 -4.79 4.28 1.45
C SER A 69 -4.03 4.25 2.78
N ILE A 70 -4.21 5.24 3.65
CA ILE A 70 -3.45 5.37 4.92
C ILE A 70 -3.54 4.13 5.80
N ILE A 71 -4.69 3.44 5.81
CA ILE A 71 -4.88 2.22 6.63
C ILE A 71 -4.02 1.06 6.12
N PHE A 72 -3.67 1.05 4.84
CA PHE A 72 -2.97 -0.04 4.15
C PHE A 72 -1.48 0.25 3.87
N VAL A 73 -1.09 1.53 3.87
CA VAL A 73 0.27 2.00 3.57
C VAL A 73 1.37 1.66 4.59
N PRO A 74 1.13 1.47 5.91
CA PRO A 74 2.22 1.28 6.87
C PRO A 74 3.11 0.07 6.55
N GLY A 75 2.51 -1.05 6.13
CA GLY A 75 3.25 -2.25 5.73
C GLY A 75 4.07 -2.05 4.45
N GLY A 76 3.54 -1.31 3.47
CA GLY A 76 4.24 -1.03 2.21
C GLY A 76 5.51 -0.19 2.40
N LEU A 77 5.47 0.79 3.31
CA LEU A 77 6.66 1.57 3.68
C LEU A 77 7.71 0.70 4.37
N VAL A 78 7.30 -0.16 5.30
CA VAL A 78 8.20 -1.10 6.00
C VAL A 78 8.89 -2.05 5.02
N ALA A 79 8.13 -2.65 4.09
CA ALA A 79 8.69 -3.51 3.04
C ALA A 79 9.65 -2.75 2.12
N MET A 80 9.33 -1.50 1.75
CA MET A 80 10.21 -0.66 0.94
C MET A 80 11.54 -0.35 1.65
N PHE A 81 11.49 0.00 2.94
CA PHE A 81 12.70 0.22 3.74
C PHE A 81 13.51 -1.08 3.91
N GLY A 82 12.85 -2.21 4.11
CA GLY A 82 13.48 -3.54 4.17
C GLY A 82 14.19 -3.91 2.86
N ALA A 83 13.51 -3.78 1.72
CA ALA A 83 14.07 -4.05 0.40
C ALA A 83 15.26 -3.12 0.07
N LYS A 84 15.15 -1.83 0.42
CA LYS A 84 16.23 -0.85 0.23
C LYS A 84 17.47 -1.20 1.06
N ARG A 85 17.28 -1.74 2.27
CA ARG A 85 18.37 -2.23 3.11
C ARG A 85 19.06 -3.45 2.50
N LEU A 86 18.29 -4.44 2.02
CA LEU A 86 18.83 -5.63 1.36
C LEU A 86 19.62 -5.28 0.08
N MET A 87 19.10 -4.38 -0.74
CA MET A 87 19.77 -3.95 -1.97
C MET A 87 21.07 -3.16 -1.70
N ASN A 88 21.14 -2.42 -0.59
CA ASN A 88 22.35 -1.73 -0.18
C ASN A 88 23.40 -2.71 0.38
N GLN A 89 22.97 -3.74 1.11
CA GLN A 89 23.85 -4.81 1.60
C GLN A 89 24.44 -5.62 0.43
N SER A 90 23.61 -6.03 -0.53
CA SER A 90 24.09 -6.79 -1.70
C SER A 90 25.12 -6.01 -2.52
N LYS A 91 24.95 -4.69 -2.66
CA LYS A 91 25.94 -3.82 -3.32
C LYS A 91 27.24 -3.68 -2.52
N GLN A 92 27.16 -3.74 -1.20
CA GLN A 92 28.33 -3.69 -0.32
C GLN A 92 29.12 -4.99 -0.39
N ASP A 93 28.43 -6.13 -0.38
CA ASP A 93 29.04 -7.47 -0.46
C ASP A 93 29.71 -7.72 -1.83
N GLN A 94 29.09 -7.28 -2.93
CA GLN A 94 29.71 -7.35 -4.26
C GLN A 94 31.01 -6.54 -4.35
N ARG A 95 31.01 -5.30 -3.82
CA ARG A 95 32.21 -4.45 -3.79
C ARG A 95 33.31 -4.98 -2.88
N ALA A 96 32.93 -5.71 -1.82
CA ALA A 96 33.90 -6.37 -0.95
C ALA A 96 34.54 -7.57 -1.68
N GLN A 97 33.76 -8.39 -2.38
CA GLN A 97 34.29 -9.53 -3.15
C GLN A 97 35.21 -9.11 -4.30
N GLU A 98 34.90 -8.02 -5.01
CA GLU A 98 35.79 -7.47 -6.05
C GLU A 98 37.14 -7.00 -5.47
N LYS A 99 37.18 -6.49 -4.24
CA LYS A 99 38.41 -6.02 -3.58
C LYS A 99 39.34 -7.12 -3.08
N PHE A 100 38.86 -8.36 -2.94
CA PHE A 100 39.65 -9.50 -2.46
C PHE A 100 39.91 -10.55 -3.55
N SER A 101 39.50 -10.27 -4.79
CA SER A 101 39.73 -11.13 -5.97
C SER A 101 40.84 -10.61 -6.90
N ASP A 102 41.44 -9.47 -6.57
CA ASP A 102 42.70 -8.93 -7.13
C ASP A 102 43.87 -9.22 -6.18
#